data_AF-A7DZV6-F1
#
_entry.id   AF-A7DZV6-F1
#
_cell.length_a   1.000
_cell.length_b   1.000
_cell.length_c   1.000
_cell.angle_alpha   90.00
_cell.angle_beta   90.00
_cell.angle_gamma   90.00
#
_symmetry.space_group_name_H-M   'P 1'
#
loop_
_entity.id
_entity.type
_entity.pdbx_description
1 polymer ?
#
loop_
_entity_poly.entity_id
_entity_poly.type
_entity_poly.pdbx_seq_one_letter_code
_entity_poly.pdbx_strand_id
1 'polypeptide(L)'
;MPKEYSTMVVIPTLVNSKKRVSELMEDLEVYYLANNSENIYYGILADFKDSNKQEEEGEDEINKFALEEAKRLNKKYSKNGKDIFYFFNRYRKFNEKEGIWLGWERKRGKLEEFNHLIRGDRETSYNVISGDIENLYEVKYIITLDADTQLPMGTAKKLIGSMAHSLNIPYIDHKSKKVLRGYGLMQPRIGVGVLSGNKTLFSKIFSGETGIDTYTCAVSDIYQDLFGEGIFTGKGIYHIDTFNYMLKDEIPENSVLSHDLLE
;
A
#
# COMPACT_ATOMS: atom_id res chain seq x y z
N MET A 1 3.86 -15.69 10.63
CA MET A 1 4.48 -14.39 10.97
C MET A 1 4.11 -14.10 12.40
N PRO A 2 5.07 -13.83 13.31
CA PRO A 2 4.76 -13.44 14.69
C PRO A 2 3.88 -12.18 14.75
N LYS A 3 3.09 -12.04 15.81
CA LYS A 3 2.17 -10.92 16.01
C LYS A 3 2.90 -9.56 16.03
N GLU A 4 4.11 -9.53 16.61
CA GLU A 4 4.97 -8.33 16.67
C GLU A 4 5.51 -7.85 15.31
N TYR A 5 5.34 -8.64 14.24
CA TYR A 5 5.67 -8.28 12.86
C TYR A 5 4.43 -8.40 11.95
N SER A 6 3.24 -8.26 12.54
CA SER A 6 1.99 -8.19 11.80
C SER A 6 2.10 -7.12 10.70
N THR A 7 1.59 -7.46 9.53
CA THR A 7 1.80 -6.66 8.33
C THR A 7 0.52 -6.61 7.53
N MET A 8 0.24 -5.48 6.91
CA MET A 8 -0.87 -5.34 5.98
C MET A 8 -0.37 -5.02 4.58
N VAL A 9 -0.79 -5.83 3.61
CA VAL A 9 -0.59 -5.58 2.18
C VAL A 9 -1.75 -4.73 1.69
N VAL A 10 -1.46 -3.58 1.11
CA VAL A 10 -2.47 -2.64 0.62
C VAL A 10 -2.29 -2.32 -0.85
N ILE A 11 -3.41 -2.16 -1.57
CA ILE A 11 -3.45 -1.60 -2.93
C ILE A 11 -4.18 -0.26 -2.88
N PRO A 12 -3.48 0.89 -2.89
CA PRO A 12 -4.11 2.20 -3.00
C PRO A 12 -4.48 2.47 -4.45
N THR A 13 -5.77 2.67 -4.72
CA THR A 13 -6.25 2.75 -6.11
C THR A 13 -7.50 3.59 -6.25
N LEU A 14 -7.92 3.83 -7.49
CA LEU A 14 -9.23 4.39 -7.80
C LEU A 14 -10.18 3.26 -8.18
N VAL A 15 -11.40 3.31 -7.65
CA VAL A 15 -12.48 2.41 -8.04
C VAL A 15 -13.54 3.20 -8.79
N ASN A 16 -14.09 2.62 -9.85
CA ASN A 16 -15.10 3.27 -10.70
C ASN A 16 -16.18 2.30 -11.19
N SER A 17 -16.08 1.01 -10.84
CA SER A 17 -17.01 -0.02 -11.27
C SER A 17 -16.89 -1.26 -10.40
N LYS A 18 -17.98 -2.04 -10.33
CA LYS A 18 -18.00 -3.37 -9.69
C LYS A 18 -16.97 -4.31 -10.33
N LYS A 19 -16.78 -4.23 -11.65
CA LYS A 19 -15.75 -5.01 -12.37
C LYS A 19 -14.35 -4.74 -11.84
N ARG A 20 -13.98 -3.46 -11.70
CA ARG A 20 -12.65 -3.08 -11.17
C ARG A 20 -12.44 -3.58 -9.75
N VAL A 21 -13.47 -3.53 -8.90
CA VAL A 21 -13.43 -4.09 -7.55
C VAL A 21 -13.20 -5.61 -7.58
N SER A 22 -13.91 -6.34 -8.45
CA SER A 22 -13.73 -7.79 -8.61
C SER A 22 -12.29 -8.15 -8.98
N GLU A 23 -11.73 -7.46 -9.98
CA GLU A 23 -10.34 -7.66 -10.42
C GLU A 23 -9.34 -7.45 -9.27
N LEU A 24 -9.50 -6.36 -8.50
CA LEU A 24 -8.61 -6.06 -7.37
C LEU A 24 -8.75 -7.08 -6.23
N MET A 25 -9.96 -7.57 -5.98
CA MET A 25 -10.22 -8.60 -4.96
C MET A 25 -9.63 -9.95 -5.37
N GLU A 26 -9.70 -10.30 -6.65
CA GLU A 26 -9.03 -11.48 -7.22
C GLU A 26 -7.51 -11.36 -7.08
N ASP A 27 -6.93 -10.18 -7.36
CA ASP A 27 -5.49 -9.92 -7.16
C ASP A 27 -5.10 -10.10 -5.68
N LEU A 28 -5.88 -9.57 -4.73
CA LEU A 28 -5.64 -9.80 -3.30
C LEU A 28 -5.71 -11.29 -2.93
N GLU A 29 -6.66 -12.04 -3.48
CA GLU A 29 -6.77 -13.49 -3.26
C GLU A 29 -5.51 -14.22 -3.75
N VAL A 30 -4.99 -13.85 -4.93
CA VAL A 30 -3.72 -14.38 -5.46
C VAL A 30 -2.55 -14.04 -4.53
N TYR A 31 -2.46 -12.79 -4.05
CA TYR A 31 -1.38 -12.38 -3.15
C TYR A 31 -1.43 -13.12 -1.82
N TYR A 32 -2.63 -13.32 -1.26
CA TYR A 32 -2.85 -14.14 -0.08
C TYR A 32 -2.39 -15.58 -0.29
N LEU A 33 -2.79 -16.23 -1.39
CA LEU A 33 -2.39 -17.60 -1.67
C LEU A 33 -0.87 -17.73 -1.83
N ALA A 34 -0.22 -16.73 -2.44
CA ALA A 34 1.23 -16.69 -2.63
C ALA A 34 2.01 -16.34 -1.35
N ASN A 35 1.38 -15.66 -0.38
CA ASN A 35 2.06 -15.12 0.81
C ASN A 35 1.35 -15.44 2.14
N ASN A 36 0.61 -16.55 2.20
CA ASN A 36 -0.23 -16.90 3.34
C ASN A 36 0.56 -16.98 4.68
N SER A 37 0.03 -16.30 5.69
CA SER A 37 0.53 -16.28 7.06
C SER A 37 -0.53 -15.68 8.00
N GLU A 38 -0.59 -16.17 9.24
CA GLU A 38 -1.64 -15.81 10.23
C GLU A 38 -1.79 -14.31 10.51
N ASN A 39 -0.69 -13.55 10.57
CA ASN A 39 -0.68 -12.10 10.86
C ASN A 39 -0.29 -11.26 9.63
N ILE A 40 -0.67 -11.71 8.42
CA ILE A 40 -0.58 -10.88 7.20
C ILE A 40 -2.00 -10.64 6.69
N TYR A 41 -2.37 -9.36 6.63
CA TYR A 41 -3.69 -8.88 6.18
C TYR A 41 -3.58 -8.28 4.78
N TYR A 42 -4.71 -8.20 4.09
CA TYR A 42 -4.78 -7.75 2.69
C TYR A 42 -5.92 -6.77 2.54
N GLY A 43 -5.69 -5.63 1.89
CA GLY A 43 -6.78 -4.69 1.67
C GLY A 43 -6.64 -3.74 0.48
N ILE A 44 -7.77 -3.22 0.05
CA ILE A 44 -7.84 -2.17 -0.97
C ILE A 44 -8.11 -0.84 -0.26
N LEU A 45 -7.29 0.16 -0.57
CA LEU A 45 -7.51 1.55 -0.15
C LEU A 45 -8.04 2.32 -1.37
N ALA A 46 -9.36 2.48 -1.42
CA ALA A 46 -10.05 3.08 -2.54
C ALA A 46 -10.29 4.59 -2.31
N ASP A 47 -10.27 5.31 -3.43
CA ASP A 47 -11.04 6.54 -3.63
C ASP A 47 -11.89 6.38 -4.90
N PHE A 48 -12.90 7.22 -5.05
CA PHE A 48 -13.52 7.47 -6.35
C PHE A 48 -12.74 8.54 -7.13
N LYS A 49 -13.03 8.65 -8.44
CA LYS A 49 -12.43 9.68 -9.31
C LYS A 49 -12.83 11.08 -8.85
N ASP A 50 -11.97 12.06 -9.10
CA ASP A 50 -12.27 13.47 -8.84
C ASP A 50 -13.59 13.89 -9.51
N SER A 51 -14.40 14.70 -8.82
CA SER A 51 -15.69 15.15 -9.33
C SER A 51 -16.07 16.56 -8.86
N ASN A 52 -17.01 17.20 -9.59
CA ASN A 52 -17.64 18.45 -9.17
C ASN A 52 -18.66 18.25 -8.04
N LYS A 53 -18.95 17.01 -7.65
CA LYS A 53 -19.81 16.66 -6.50
C LYS A 53 -19.04 15.80 -5.51
N GLN A 54 -19.45 15.86 -4.24
CA GLN A 54 -18.88 15.02 -3.19
C GLN A 54 -19.18 13.53 -3.43
N GLU A 55 -20.41 13.23 -3.88
CA GLU A 55 -20.89 11.87 -4.17
C GLU A 55 -21.52 11.86 -5.58
N GLU A 56 -21.24 10.80 -6.33
CA GLU A 56 -21.86 10.53 -7.64
C GLU A 56 -22.85 9.37 -7.57
N GLU A 57 -23.75 9.34 -8.55
CA GLU A 57 -24.76 8.29 -8.66
C GLU A 57 -24.11 6.92 -8.92
N GLY A 58 -24.56 5.89 -8.19
CA GLY A 58 -24.07 4.51 -8.32
C GLY A 58 -22.83 4.16 -7.49
N GLU A 59 -22.21 5.13 -6.81
CA GLU A 59 -21.04 4.89 -5.94
C GLU A 59 -21.37 4.01 -4.74
N ASP A 60 -22.55 4.20 -4.14
CA ASP A 60 -23.05 3.36 -3.04
C ASP A 60 -23.18 1.88 -3.45
N GLU A 61 -23.59 1.61 -4.69
CA GLU A 61 -23.66 0.23 -5.18
C GLU A 61 -22.28 -0.41 -5.37
N ILE A 62 -21.28 0.38 -5.75
CA ILE A 62 -19.89 -0.09 -5.87
C ILE A 62 -19.35 -0.40 -4.48
N ASN A 63 -19.60 0.47 -3.50
CA ASN A 63 -19.22 0.24 -2.10
C ASN A 63 -19.85 -1.03 -1.55
N LYS A 64 -21.16 -1.21 -1.70
CA LYS A 64 -21.87 -2.42 -1.25
C LYS A 64 -21.28 -3.69 -1.87
N PHE A 65 -21.04 -3.68 -3.18
CA PHE A 65 -20.42 -4.80 -3.88
C PHE A 65 -19.01 -5.11 -3.34
N ALA A 66 -18.20 -4.09 -3.05
CA ALA A 66 -16.86 -4.28 -2.50
C ALA A 66 -16.87 -4.88 -1.08
N LEU A 67 -17.80 -4.43 -0.24
CA LEU A 67 -18.01 -5.00 1.10
C LEU A 67 -18.43 -6.48 1.03
N GLU A 68 -19.30 -6.82 0.08
CA GLU A 68 -19.74 -8.20 -0.16
C GLU A 68 -18.58 -9.10 -0.64
N GLU A 69 -17.72 -8.61 -1.54
CA GLU A 69 -16.56 -9.35 -2.00
C GLU A 69 -15.52 -9.59 -0.90
N ALA A 70 -15.25 -8.58 -0.04
CA ALA A 70 -14.39 -8.75 1.13
C ALA A 70 -14.94 -9.85 2.05
N LYS A 71 -16.26 -9.80 2.32
CA LYS A 71 -16.97 -10.79 3.13
C LYS A 71 -16.94 -12.18 2.50
N ARG A 72 -17.04 -12.29 1.18
CA ARG A 72 -16.94 -13.57 0.43
C ARG A 72 -15.57 -14.21 0.63
N LEU A 73 -14.49 -13.44 0.49
CA LEU A 73 -13.12 -13.92 0.72
C LEU A 73 -12.89 -14.28 2.18
N ASN A 74 -13.33 -13.46 3.13
CA ASN A 74 -13.23 -13.77 4.55
C ASN A 74 -14.02 -15.02 4.92
N LYS A 75 -15.22 -15.25 4.37
CA LYS A 75 -15.96 -16.51 4.59
C LYS A 75 -15.18 -17.74 4.10
N LYS A 76 -14.38 -17.60 3.06
CA LYS A 76 -13.58 -18.69 2.47
C LYS A 76 -12.29 -18.96 3.25
N TYR A 77 -11.64 -17.92 3.78
CA TYR A 77 -10.27 -18.01 4.29
C TYR A 77 -10.08 -17.65 5.76
N SER A 78 -10.96 -16.84 6.35
CA SER A 78 -10.84 -16.45 7.75
C SER A 78 -10.91 -17.69 8.66
N LYS A 79 -10.12 -17.65 9.73
CA LYS A 79 -10.14 -18.64 10.80
C LYS A 79 -10.40 -17.92 12.09
N ASN A 80 -11.18 -18.54 12.99
CA ASN A 80 -11.45 -18.03 14.33
C ASN A 80 -12.07 -16.61 14.35
N GLY A 81 -12.83 -16.25 13.31
CA GLY A 81 -13.50 -14.94 13.22
C GLY A 81 -12.57 -13.75 12.96
N LYS A 82 -11.29 -13.99 12.61
CA LYS A 82 -10.36 -12.92 12.23
C LYS A 82 -10.41 -12.67 10.73
N ASP A 83 -10.87 -11.48 10.35
CA ASP A 83 -10.88 -11.06 8.95
C ASP A 83 -9.45 -10.89 8.41
N ILE A 84 -9.25 -11.31 7.17
CA ILE A 84 -7.96 -11.31 6.46
C ILE A 84 -7.98 -10.28 5.33
N PHE A 85 -9.12 -10.18 4.64
CA PHE A 85 -9.34 -9.31 3.49
C PHE A 85 -10.19 -8.12 3.89
N TYR A 86 -9.79 -6.94 3.44
CA TYR A 86 -10.45 -5.69 3.80
C TYR A 86 -10.66 -4.78 2.58
N PHE A 87 -11.73 -4.01 2.61
CA PHE A 87 -12.01 -2.93 1.69
C PHE A 87 -12.23 -1.66 2.51
N PHE A 88 -11.53 -0.60 2.11
CA PHE A 88 -11.65 0.73 2.67
C PHE A 88 -11.92 1.72 1.54
N ASN A 89 -12.89 2.59 1.70
CA ASN A 89 -13.10 3.70 0.78
C ASN A 89 -13.29 5.01 1.54
N ARG A 90 -12.76 6.08 0.96
CA ARG A 90 -12.83 7.43 1.50
C ARG A 90 -13.91 8.25 0.79
N TYR A 91 -14.52 9.18 1.50
CA TYR A 91 -15.33 10.22 0.87
C TYR A 91 -14.43 11.31 0.28
N ARG A 92 -14.91 12.02 -0.75
CA ARG A 92 -14.18 13.15 -1.33
C ARG A 92 -14.22 14.36 -0.40
N LYS A 93 -13.10 15.07 -0.29
CA LYS A 93 -13.00 16.38 0.36
C LYS A 93 -12.89 17.46 -0.72
N PHE A 94 -13.54 18.60 -0.52
CA PHE A 94 -13.42 19.71 -1.45
C PHE A 94 -12.03 20.31 -1.37
N ASN A 95 -11.37 20.47 -2.51
CA ASN A 95 -10.07 21.09 -2.60
C ASN A 95 -10.23 22.53 -3.11
N GLU A 96 -9.92 23.51 -2.27
CA GLU A 96 -10.07 24.94 -2.66
C GLU A 96 -9.09 25.36 -3.76
N LYS A 97 -7.89 24.77 -3.82
CA LYS A 97 -6.88 25.12 -4.83
C LYS A 97 -7.23 24.57 -6.21
N GLU A 98 -7.81 23.37 -6.27
CA GLU A 98 -8.21 22.71 -7.52
C GLU A 98 -9.69 22.98 -7.90
N GLY A 99 -10.50 23.46 -6.95
CA GLY A 99 -11.93 23.73 -7.16
C GLY A 99 -12.77 22.47 -7.41
N ILE A 100 -12.31 21.31 -6.96
CA ILE A 100 -12.91 19.99 -7.24
C ILE A 100 -12.96 19.14 -5.97
N TRP A 101 -13.90 18.20 -5.91
CA TRP A 101 -13.96 17.18 -4.87
C TRP A 101 -13.04 16.02 -5.25
N LEU A 102 -12.09 15.68 -4.38
CA LEU A 102 -11.13 14.61 -4.61
C LEU A 102 -10.78 13.88 -3.31
N GLY A 103 -10.17 12.70 -3.43
CA GLY A 103 -9.61 11.98 -2.28
C GLY A 103 -8.37 12.72 -1.76
N TRP A 104 -8.43 13.24 -0.53
CA TRP A 104 -7.39 14.10 0.05
C TRP A 104 -5.99 13.50 -0.16
N GLU A 105 -5.06 14.33 -0.67
CA GLU A 105 -3.66 14.00 -0.94
C GLU A 105 -3.42 12.71 -1.77
N ARG A 106 -4.41 12.27 -2.55
CA ARG A 106 -4.33 11.13 -3.49
C ARG A 106 -3.71 9.90 -2.82
N LYS A 107 -2.65 9.30 -3.40
CA LYS A 107 -2.00 8.07 -2.90
C LYS A 107 -1.38 8.27 -1.51
N ARG A 108 -0.70 9.40 -1.29
CA ARG A 108 -0.09 9.74 0.01
C ARG A 108 -1.16 9.82 1.09
N GLY A 109 -2.21 10.60 0.84
CA GLY A 109 -3.29 10.79 1.79
C GLY A 109 -4.03 9.50 2.13
N LYS A 110 -4.22 8.59 1.17
CA LYS A 110 -4.78 7.25 1.45
C LYS A 110 -3.94 6.53 2.50
N LEU A 111 -2.63 6.43 2.27
CA LEU A 111 -1.74 5.70 3.18
C LEU A 111 -1.66 6.38 4.54
N GLU A 112 -1.60 7.71 4.58
CA GLU A 112 -1.51 8.49 5.80
C GLU A 112 -2.78 8.38 6.65
N GLU A 113 -3.96 8.68 6.07
CA GLU A 113 -5.24 8.50 6.78
C GLU A 113 -5.46 7.04 7.16
N PHE A 114 -4.99 6.08 6.36
CA PHE A 114 -5.11 4.67 6.70
C PHE A 114 -4.27 4.32 7.93
N ASN A 115 -3.03 4.79 7.98
CA ASN A 115 -2.17 4.60 9.14
C ASN A 115 -2.79 5.20 10.41
N HIS A 116 -3.42 6.38 10.31
CA HIS A 116 -4.15 6.98 11.43
C HIS A 116 -5.37 6.15 11.85
N LEU A 117 -6.16 5.67 10.87
CA LEU A 117 -7.32 4.81 11.10
C LEU A 117 -6.94 3.55 11.89
N ILE A 118 -5.88 2.85 11.46
CA ILE A 118 -5.37 1.66 12.17
C ILE A 118 -4.50 1.99 13.39
N ARG A 119 -4.53 3.24 13.86
CA ARG A 119 -4.06 3.64 15.19
C ARG A 119 -5.21 4.15 16.08
N GLY A 120 -6.45 4.01 15.61
CA GLY A 120 -7.66 4.35 16.34
C GLY A 120 -8.17 5.77 16.11
N ASP A 121 -7.60 6.51 15.16
CA ASP A 121 -8.12 7.81 14.76
C ASP A 121 -9.47 7.64 14.06
N ARG A 122 -10.45 8.45 14.48
CA ARG A 122 -11.83 8.44 13.96
C ARG A 122 -12.14 9.62 13.06
N GLU A 123 -11.22 10.57 12.91
CA GLU A 123 -11.41 11.79 12.11
C GLU A 123 -10.95 11.63 10.65
N THR A 124 -10.53 10.42 10.26
CA THR A 124 -10.12 10.10 8.89
C THR A 124 -11.30 10.15 7.92
N SER A 125 -11.01 10.33 6.63
CA SER A 125 -12.05 10.31 5.60
C SER A 125 -12.57 8.92 5.20
N TYR A 126 -12.08 7.84 5.81
CA TYR A 126 -12.57 6.49 5.59
C TYR A 126 -13.98 6.30 6.19
N ASN A 127 -15.00 6.40 5.35
CA ASN A 127 -16.40 6.22 5.74
C ASN A 127 -16.96 4.83 5.40
N VAL A 128 -16.30 4.09 4.50
CA VAL A 128 -16.68 2.72 4.16
C VAL A 128 -15.56 1.79 4.56
N ILE A 129 -15.83 0.91 5.51
CA ILE A 129 -14.87 -0.02 6.10
C ILE A 129 -15.52 -1.39 6.16
N SER A 130 -14.86 -2.42 5.64
CA SER A 130 -15.30 -3.80 5.77
C SER A 130 -14.82 -4.42 7.08
N GLY A 131 -15.69 -5.17 7.75
CA GLY A 131 -15.29 -6.01 8.88
C GLY A 131 -14.84 -5.20 10.11
N ASP A 132 -14.20 -5.91 11.03
CA ASP A 132 -13.63 -5.33 12.25
C ASP A 132 -12.13 -5.08 12.09
N ILE A 133 -11.71 -3.84 12.35
CA ILE A 133 -10.33 -3.38 12.19
C ILE A 133 -9.51 -3.44 13.48
N GLU A 134 -10.07 -3.89 14.61
CA GLU A 134 -9.34 -3.96 15.89
C GLU A 134 -8.05 -4.79 15.78
N ASN A 135 -8.06 -5.86 14.99
CA ASN A 135 -6.87 -6.67 14.72
C ASN A 135 -5.78 -5.91 13.97
N LEU A 136 -6.13 -4.82 13.28
CA LEU A 136 -5.20 -4.00 12.51
C LEU A 136 -4.48 -2.95 13.37
N TYR A 137 -4.95 -2.68 14.59
CA TYR A 137 -4.36 -1.65 15.46
C TYR A 137 -2.90 -1.89 15.83
N GLU A 138 -2.51 -3.16 15.90
CA GLU A 138 -1.15 -3.58 16.22
C GLU A 138 -0.32 -3.93 14.98
N VAL A 139 -0.83 -3.66 13.77
CA VAL A 139 -0.05 -3.85 12.53
C VAL A 139 1.18 -2.96 12.60
N LYS A 140 2.34 -3.57 12.36
CA LYS A 140 3.65 -2.91 12.43
C LYS A 140 4.11 -2.37 11.09
N TYR A 141 3.87 -3.12 10.02
CA TYR A 141 4.31 -2.77 8.68
C TYR A 141 3.16 -2.68 7.69
N ILE A 142 3.29 -1.78 6.72
CA ILE A 142 2.48 -1.77 5.50
C ILE A 142 3.36 -2.18 4.33
N ILE A 143 2.88 -3.10 3.50
CA ILE A 143 3.39 -3.34 2.16
C ILE A 143 2.43 -2.66 1.19
N THR A 144 2.83 -1.57 0.57
CA THR A 144 2.02 -0.87 -0.44
C THR A 144 2.41 -1.31 -1.84
N LEU A 145 1.40 -1.64 -2.65
CA LEU A 145 1.52 -2.08 -4.04
C LEU A 145 0.66 -1.18 -4.91
N ASP A 146 1.09 -0.94 -6.14
CA ASP A 146 0.17 -0.41 -7.15
C ASP A 146 -0.72 -1.50 -7.71
N ALA A 147 -1.82 -1.09 -8.32
CA ALA A 147 -2.76 -2.02 -8.91
C ALA A 147 -2.22 -2.79 -10.14
N ASP A 148 -1.04 -2.43 -10.64
CA ASP A 148 -0.30 -3.15 -11.68
C ASP A 148 0.93 -3.91 -11.14
N THR A 149 1.17 -3.82 -9.83
CA THR A 149 2.33 -4.41 -9.17
C THR A 149 1.95 -5.72 -8.52
N GLN A 150 2.63 -6.79 -8.92
CA GLN A 150 2.39 -8.13 -8.38
C GLN A 150 3.27 -8.37 -7.16
N LEU A 151 2.75 -9.13 -6.18
CA LEU A 151 3.49 -9.61 -5.02
C LEU A 151 3.84 -11.10 -5.19
N PRO A 152 5.07 -11.45 -5.61
CA PRO A 152 5.44 -12.84 -5.88
C PRO A 152 5.44 -13.70 -4.62
N MET A 153 5.40 -15.01 -4.81
CA MET A 153 5.35 -16.00 -3.74
C MET A 153 6.51 -15.82 -2.73
N GLY A 154 6.16 -15.76 -1.45
CA GLY A 154 7.11 -15.62 -0.35
C GLY A 154 7.77 -14.24 -0.20
N THR A 155 7.48 -13.28 -1.09
CA THR A 155 8.10 -11.94 -1.06
C THR A 155 7.70 -11.16 0.18
N ALA A 156 6.45 -11.24 0.63
CA ALA A 156 6.01 -10.55 1.84
C ALA A 156 6.85 -10.96 3.04
N LYS A 157 7.08 -12.27 3.23
CA LYS A 157 7.89 -12.80 4.34
C LYS A 157 9.34 -12.33 4.26
N LYS A 158 9.91 -12.25 3.05
CA LYS A 158 11.27 -11.72 2.85
C LYS A 158 11.35 -10.24 3.22
N LEU A 159 10.41 -9.42 2.74
CA LEU A 159 10.35 -7.99 3.07
C LEU A 159 10.21 -7.75 4.57
N ILE A 160 9.27 -8.45 5.21
CA ILE A 160 9.04 -8.36 6.65
C ILE A 160 10.28 -8.83 7.43
N GLY A 161 10.89 -9.94 7.03
CA GLY A 161 12.12 -10.44 7.65
C GLY A 161 13.29 -9.47 7.53
N SER A 162 13.44 -8.82 6.37
CA SER A 162 14.44 -7.78 6.16
C SER A 162 14.21 -6.58 7.06
N MET A 163 12.97 -6.08 7.15
CA MET A 163 12.62 -4.97 8.07
C MET A 163 12.76 -5.33 9.55
N ALA A 164 12.53 -6.60 9.90
CA ALA A 164 12.64 -7.12 11.26
C ALA A 164 14.10 -7.38 11.70
N HIS A 165 15.06 -7.39 10.77
CA HIS A 165 16.46 -7.61 11.10
C HIS A 165 16.98 -6.51 12.04
N SER A 166 17.75 -6.88 13.06
CA SER A 166 18.19 -5.95 14.14
C SER A 166 18.96 -4.72 13.64
N LEU A 167 19.66 -4.85 12.51
CA LEU A 167 20.36 -3.74 11.85
C LEU A 167 19.43 -2.79 11.08
N ASN A 168 18.24 -3.25 10.72
CA ASN A 168 17.27 -2.50 9.91
C ASN A 168 16.17 -1.86 10.76
N ILE A 169 16.04 -2.23 12.04
CA ILE A 169 15.10 -1.58 12.97
C ILE A 169 15.48 -0.08 13.11
N PRO A 170 14.55 0.85 12.82
CA PRO A 170 14.84 2.28 12.85
C PRO A 170 15.08 2.76 14.29
N TYR A 171 16.18 3.47 14.50
CA TYR A 171 16.49 4.18 15.73
C TYR A 171 16.36 5.69 15.49
N ILE A 172 15.32 6.29 16.07
CA ILE A 172 14.95 7.68 15.85
C ILE A 172 15.56 8.56 16.95
N ASP A 173 16.26 9.63 16.57
CA ASP A 173 16.51 10.73 17.48
C ASP A 173 15.32 11.69 17.50
N HIS A 174 14.62 11.71 18.63
CA HIS A 174 13.46 12.58 18.82
C HIS A 174 13.83 14.06 18.89
N LYS A 175 15.08 14.42 19.21
CA LYS A 175 15.51 15.83 19.23
C LYS A 175 15.71 16.37 17.83
N SER A 176 16.42 15.62 16.97
CA SER A 176 16.70 16.05 15.60
C SER A 176 15.64 15.62 14.58
N LYS A 177 14.66 14.79 14.97
CA LYS A 177 13.68 14.15 14.08
C LYS A 177 14.36 13.42 12.90
N LYS A 178 15.34 12.57 13.21
CA LYS A 178 16.09 11.80 12.20
C LYS A 178 16.20 10.34 12.59
N VAL A 179 16.23 9.46 11.58
CA VAL A 179 16.61 8.05 11.76
C VAL A 179 18.14 7.99 11.77
N LEU A 180 18.75 7.70 12.92
CA LEU A 180 20.22 7.63 13.05
C LEU A 180 20.78 6.28 12.59
N ARG A 181 19.97 5.22 12.61
CA ARG A 181 20.34 3.86 12.21
C ARG A 181 19.10 3.09 11.79
N GLY A 182 19.28 2.12 10.88
CA GLY A 182 18.20 1.28 10.38
C GLY A 182 17.33 2.03 9.37
N TYR A 183 16.19 1.45 9.02
CA TYR A 183 15.36 1.93 7.93
C TYR A 183 13.88 1.89 8.32
N GLY A 184 13.21 3.03 8.18
CA GLY A 184 11.76 3.12 8.34
C GLY A 184 10.98 2.65 7.12
N LEU A 185 11.64 2.59 5.96
CA LEU A 185 11.07 2.26 4.67
C LEU A 185 12.09 1.45 3.85
N MET A 186 11.61 0.47 3.10
CA MET A 186 12.40 -0.35 2.20
C MET A 186 11.64 -0.56 0.90
N GLN A 187 12.27 -0.12 -0.20
CA GLN A 187 11.77 -0.32 -1.56
C GLN A 187 12.51 -1.50 -2.19
N PRO A 188 11.85 -2.64 -2.47
CA PRO A 188 12.48 -3.71 -3.22
C PRO A 188 12.67 -3.31 -4.68
N ARG A 189 13.60 -4.01 -5.36
CA ARG A 189 13.70 -3.92 -6.82
C ARG A 189 12.36 -4.34 -7.45
N ILE A 190 11.80 -3.46 -8.28
CA ILE A 190 10.64 -3.77 -9.11
C ILE A 190 11.15 -4.20 -10.49
N GLY A 191 10.66 -5.35 -10.98
CA GLY A 191 11.01 -5.88 -12.30
C GLY A 191 9.79 -6.01 -13.20
N VAL A 192 10.02 -6.05 -14.51
CA VAL A 192 8.95 -6.29 -15.50
C VAL A 192 8.64 -7.78 -15.58
N GLY A 193 7.38 -8.15 -15.41
CA GLY A 193 6.94 -9.54 -15.54
C GLY A 193 7.10 -10.08 -16.98
N VAL A 194 7.40 -11.38 -17.10
CA VAL A 194 7.64 -12.07 -18.39
C VAL A 194 6.53 -11.86 -19.41
N LEU A 195 5.27 -11.99 -18.98
CA LEU A 195 4.12 -11.80 -19.86
C LEU A 195 4.05 -10.36 -20.37
N SER A 196 4.23 -9.37 -19.49
CA SER A 196 4.20 -7.94 -19.83
C SER A 196 5.36 -7.53 -20.74
N GLY A 197 6.57 -8.03 -20.47
CA GLY A 197 7.73 -7.81 -21.34
C GLY A 197 7.49 -8.31 -22.76
N ASN A 198 6.78 -9.45 -22.91
CA ASN A 198 6.54 -10.07 -24.20
C ASN A 198 5.28 -9.62 -24.95
N LYS A 199 4.49 -8.66 -24.44
CA LYS A 199 3.22 -8.23 -25.07
C LYS A 199 3.40 -7.53 -26.41
N THR A 200 4.42 -6.69 -26.55
CA THR A 200 4.63 -5.84 -27.74
C THR A 200 6.09 -5.83 -28.15
N LEU A 201 6.38 -5.42 -29.39
CA LEU A 201 7.77 -5.23 -29.83
C LEU A 201 8.48 -4.19 -28.95
N PHE A 202 7.79 -3.10 -28.61
CA PHE A 202 8.32 -2.07 -27.72
C PHE A 202 8.69 -2.65 -26.35
N SER A 203 7.76 -3.32 -25.67
CA SER A 203 8.03 -3.91 -24.36
C SER A 203 9.15 -4.95 -24.43
N LYS A 204 9.24 -5.76 -25.50
CA LYS A 204 10.32 -6.76 -25.66
C LYS A 204 11.70 -6.12 -25.73
N ILE A 205 11.82 -5.00 -26.44
CA ILE A 205 13.09 -4.27 -26.58
C ILE A 205 13.46 -3.57 -25.26
N PHE A 206 12.49 -2.95 -24.58
CA PHE A 206 12.75 -2.08 -23.43
C PHE A 206 12.64 -2.75 -22.06
N SER A 207 12.07 -3.95 -21.94
CA SER A 207 11.91 -4.66 -20.66
C SER A 207 13.18 -5.41 -20.20
N GLY A 208 14.23 -5.43 -21.01
CA GLY A 208 15.45 -6.17 -20.73
C GLY A 208 15.24 -7.69 -20.69
N GLU A 209 16.07 -8.39 -19.94
CA GLU A 209 15.92 -9.84 -19.75
C GLU A 209 14.83 -10.15 -18.73
N THR A 210 13.58 -10.29 -19.19
CA THR A 210 12.46 -10.68 -18.32
C THR A 210 12.49 -12.17 -18.03
N GLY A 211 12.39 -12.56 -16.75
CA GLY A 211 12.22 -13.95 -16.33
C GLY A 211 13.49 -14.78 -16.22
N ILE A 212 14.64 -14.23 -16.57
CA ILE A 212 15.94 -14.83 -16.31
C ILE A 212 16.67 -13.86 -15.38
N ASP A 213 16.82 -14.25 -14.12
CA ASP A 213 17.80 -13.62 -13.24
C ASP A 213 19.14 -14.30 -13.53
N THR A 214 19.83 -13.82 -14.57
CA THR A 214 21.01 -14.50 -15.13
C THR A 214 22.13 -14.67 -14.11
N TYR A 215 22.18 -13.80 -13.10
CA TYR A 215 23.07 -13.90 -11.96
C TYR A 215 22.45 -13.14 -10.79
N THR A 216 22.46 -13.72 -9.59
CA THR A 216 23.01 -13.12 -8.36
C THR A 216 23.32 -11.61 -8.36
N CYS A 217 22.39 -10.71 -8.69
CA CYS A 217 22.70 -9.30 -8.88
C CYS A 217 22.38 -8.50 -7.62
N ALA A 218 23.44 -8.05 -6.93
CA ALA A 218 23.34 -6.87 -6.09
C ALA A 218 22.84 -5.71 -6.96
N VAL A 219 21.67 -5.19 -6.63
CA VAL A 219 21.14 -3.97 -7.27
C VAL A 219 21.68 -2.80 -6.47
N SER A 220 22.42 -1.94 -7.16
CA SER A 220 22.93 -0.69 -6.62
C SER A 220 21.93 0.41 -6.93
N ASP A 221 21.49 1.11 -5.89
CA ASP A 221 20.91 2.44 -6.04
C ASP A 221 22.02 3.43 -5.66
N ILE A 222 22.43 4.26 -6.63
CA ILE A 222 23.58 5.14 -6.45
C ILE A 222 23.37 6.10 -5.27
N TYR A 223 22.15 6.57 -5.05
CA TYR A 223 21.85 7.46 -3.92
C TYR A 223 21.92 6.69 -2.61
N GLN A 224 21.39 5.47 -2.58
CA GLN A 224 21.41 4.66 -1.37
C GLN A 224 22.82 4.22 -1.01
N ASP A 225 23.63 3.86 -2.01
CA ASP A 225 24.98 3.34 -1.81
C ASP A 225 25.97 4.43 -1.43
N LEU A 226 25.82 5.65 -1.99
CA LEU A 226 26.73 6.77 -1.72
C LEU A 226 26.28 7.66 -0.57
N PHE A 227 24.98 7.90 -0.43
CA PHE A 227 24.42 8.89 0.51
C PHE A 227 23.49 8.27 1.55
N GLY A 228 23.08 7.01 1.40
CA GLY A 228 22.10 6.38 2.28
C GLY A 228 20.67 6.88 2.06
N GLU A 229 20.40 7.50 0.91
CA GLU A 229 19.13 8.14 0.56
C GLU A 229 18.47 7.42 -0.62
N GLY A 230 17.14 7.47 -0.71
CA GLY A 230 16.42 6.86 -1.82
C GLY A 230 15.05 7.51 -2.01
N ILE A 231 14.56 7.49 -3.26
CA ILE A 231 13.28 8.08 -3.62
C ILE A 231 12.18 7.04 -3.43
N PHE A 232 11.14 7.39 -2.68
CA PHE A 232 10.00 6.52 -2.49
C PHE A 232 9.00 6.68 -3.63
N THR A 233 8.78 5.59 -4.37
CA THR A 233 7.87 5.56 -5.53
C THR A 233 6.45 5.08 -5.17
N GLY A 234 6.08 5.16 -3.88
CA GLY A 234 4.77 4.72 -3.38
C GLY A 234 4.60 3.19 -3.34
N LYS A 235 5.67 2.42 -3.55
CA LYS A 235 5.71 0.96 -3.53
C LYS A 235 6.82 0.45 -2.63
N GLY A 236 6.52 -0.54 -1.79
CA GLY A 236 7.50 -1.09 -0.85
C GLY A 236 6.91 -1.43 0.50
N ILE A 237 7.77 -1.67 1.48
CA ILE A 237 7.38 -1.93 2.88
C ILE A 237 7.84 -0.78 3.77
N TYR A 238 7.01 -0.35 4.72
CA TYR A 238 7.40 0.65 5.70
C TYR A 238 6.88 0.34 7.10
N HIS A 239 7.60 0.82 8.11
CA HIS A 239 7.19 0.79 9.51
C HIS A 239 6.25 1.95 9.79
N ILE A 240 4.99 1.66 10.16
CA ILE A 240 3.92 2.65 10.27
C ILE A 240 4.31 3.82 11.16
N ASP A 241 4.77 3.54 12.39
CA ASP A 241 5.01 4.62 13.35
C ASP A 241 6.23 5.48 12.97
N THR A 242 7.25 4.89 12.34
CA THR A 242 8.40 5.65 11.83
C THR A 242 7.99 6.51 10.64
N PHE A 243 7.23 5.93 9.71
CA PHE A 243 6.72 6.65 8.53
C PHE A 243 5.88 7.85 8.94
N ASN A 244 4.89 7.65 9.82
CA ASN A 244 4.03 8.72 10.33
C ASN A 244 4.83 9.76 11.11
N TYR A 245 5.73 9.34 12.01
CA TYR A 245 6.53 10.29 12.81
C TYR A 245 7.43 11.17 11.94
N MET A 246 8.09 10.55 10.94
CA MET A 246 9.03 11.26 10.07
C MET A 246 8.30 12.22 9.13
N LEU A 247 7.18 11.82 8.53
CA LEU A 247 6.47 12.65 7.54
C LEU A 247 5.51 13.67 8.12
N LYS A 248 5.09 13.49 9.38
CA LYS A 248 4.17 14.43 10.05
C LYS A 248 4.70 15.86 9.95
N ASP A 249 3.90 16.75 9.38
CA ASP A 249 4.19 18.19 9.20
C ASP A 249 5.40 18.52 8.29
N GLU A 250 6.01 17.54 7.60
CA GLU A 250 7.15 17.79 6.69
C GLU A 250 6.72 18.17 5.27
N ILE A 251 5.54 17.69 4.84
CA ILE A 251 5.03 17.90 3.48
C ILE A 251 3.80 18.81 3.54
N PRO A 252 3.89 20.05 3.06
CA PRO A 252 2.75 20.96 3.01
C PRO A 252 1.59 20.38 2.19
N GLU A 253 0.35 20.71 2.55
CA GLU A 253 -0.80 20.29 1.76
C GLU A 253 -0.77 20.87 0.34
N ASN A 254 -1.16 20.04 -0.62
CA ASN A 254 -1.21 20.35 -2.05
C ASN A 254 0.15 20.74 -2.65
N SER A 255 1.26 20.25 -2.10
CA SER A 255 2.61 20.47 -2.67
C SER A 255 3.09 19.31 -3.56
N VAL A 256 2.48 18.13 -3.45
CA VAL A 256 2.88 16.94 -4.20
C VAL A 256 2.01 16.80 -5.45
N LEU A 257 2.61 17.02 -6.61
CA LEU A 257 1.94 16.89 -7.92
C LEU A 257 1.98 15.46 -8.46
N SER A 258 2.97 14.67 -8.05
CA SER A 258 3.11 13.28 -8.48
C SER A 258 2.20 12.36 -7.69
N HIS A 259 1.64 11.35 -8.37
CA HIS A 259 0.86 10.31 -7.71
C HIS A 259 1.75 9.20 -7.12
N ASP A 260 3.01 9.12 -7.55
CA ASP A 260 3.93 8.04 -7.15
C ASP A 260 5.21 8.54 -6.50
N LEU A 261 5.72 9.71 -6.88
CA LEU A 261 6.98 10.23 -6.37
C LEU A 261 6.73 11.12 -5.16
N LEU A 262 7.13 10.63 -4.00
CA LEU A 262 7.46 11.45 -2.86
C LEU A 262 8.98 11.66 -2.91
N GLU A 263 9.37 12.85 -3.36
CA GLU A 263 10.76 13.32 -3.37
C GLU A 263 11.30 13.43 -1.94
#